data_AF-A0A085BC74-F1
#
_entry.id   AF-A0A085BC74-F1
#
_cell.length_a   1.000
_cell.length_b   1.000
_cell.length_c   1.000
_cell.angle_alpha   90.00
_cell.angle_beta   90.00
_cell.angle_gamma   90.00
#
_symmetry.space_group_name_H-M   'P 1'
#
loop_
_entity.id
_entity.type
_entity.pdbx_description
1 polymer ?
#
loop_
_entity_poly.entity_id
_entity_poly.type
_entity_poly.pdbx_seq_one_letter_code
_entity_poly.pdbx_strand_id
1 'polypeptide(L)'
;MKNLLTTLCLLCVIFCNILQAQKTDSLVSNKAFDKLIIQDITYSIFGESSPVNGIKIDISKPDASITGIFPLNEDKSFLLGLEFKGGITDKNFSILKGYNSFNTAFEFKPTLYIISNHNSAKYPPESTHKFELAVAKANIRKAKMKIELESVDDYIASKLLYDYYFQCIKTKTCTYTLPELTKTQKLALIRIIKNDLKITDERLNVDNDTKIILQSVKIADSMKNGDIDLDTYNDKVDSITKIYRKKYDKCEDEGINKEIEIASSVWTQKNYIWFSISPYLRTEKVNLYHTKFKELDSLYFKKDYPFNYGINFSGNFLIVVPNRISHYLKAGINLSRSNNISTLESFNYTTTTPFFSNGNSNTEKNKTGVAYNLNDLKNGFLGQLVGEYYLVPMKNLVPGLYITANLNYSNFYKLTNIKGRENDKIQFGTEGGLVFNINDTTKDRSLLSILLYGRFEDLTDSKRLNKNTNIYEEKDDFIDRNLSFGIKIGIPISLPKKSQL
;
A
#
# COMPACT_ATOMS: atom_id res chain seq x y z
N MET A 1 -14.09 6.65 -26.88
CA MET A 1 -14.29 6.23 -25.47
C MET A 1 -14.78 4.80 -25.33
N LYS A 2 -15.89 4.37 -25.96
CA LYS A 2 -16.39 2.97 -25.87
C LYS A 2 -15.37 1.90 -26.26
N ASN A 3 -14.55 2.14 -27.28
CA ASN A 3 -13.54 1.20 -27.77
C ASN A 3 -12.33 1.07 -26.82
N LEU A 4 -12.00 2.11 -26.05
CA LEU A 4 -10.88 2.06 -25.09
C LEU A 4 -11.25 1.20 -23.87
N LEU A 5 -12.48 1.35 -23.36
CA LEU A 5 -12.99 0.57 -22.23
C LEU A 5 -13.15 -0.91 -22.58
N THR A 6 -13.62 -1.22 -23.79
CA THR A 6 -13.71 -2.61 -24.28
C THR A 6 -12.33 -3.22 -24.49
N THR A 7 -11.36 -2.49 -25.03
CA THR A 7 -9.97 -2.97 -25.16
C THR A 7 -9.32 -3.18 -23.80
N LEU A 8 -9.63 -2.33 -22.80
CA LEU A 8 -9.16 -2.47 -21.42
C LEU A 8 -9.76 -3.70 -20.72
N CYS A 9 -11.06 -3.92 -20.86
CA CYS A 9 -11.72 -5.13 -20.38
C CYS A 9 -11.17 -6.37 -21.07
N LEU A 10 -10.88 -6.31 -22.38
CA LEU A 10 -10.31 -7.41 -23.13
C LEU A 10 -8.88 -7.73 -22.67
N LEU A 11 -8.04 -6.71 -22.42
CA LEU A 11 -6.70 -6.90 -21.86
C LEU A 11 -6.74 -7.47 -20.43
N CYS A 12 -7.64 -6.98 -19.57
CA CYS A 12 -7.85 -7.55 -18.23
C CYS A 12 -8.37 -8.99 -18.28
N VAL A 13 -9.29 -9.31 -19.19
CA VAL A 13 -9.85 -10.66 -19.36
C VAL A 13 -8.80 -11.62 -19.95
N ILE A 14 -7.99 -11.17 -20.92
CA ILE A 14 -6.88 -11.95 -21.47
C ILE A 14 -5.80 -12.18 -20.41
N PHE A 15 -5.46 -11.18 -19.60
CA PHE A 15 -4.54 -11.36 -18.46
C PHE A 15 -5.10 -12.33 -17.41
N CYS A 16 -6.39 -12.22 -17.05
CA CYS A 16 -7.05 -13.13 -16.12
C CYS A 16 -7.12 -14.58 -16.65
N ASN A 17 -7.35 -14.78 -17.95
CA ASN A 17 -7.45 -16.11 -18.55
C ASN A 17 -6.09 -16.79 -18.74
N ILE A 18 -4.99 -16.04 -18.92
CA ILE A 18 -3.62 -16.58 -18.91
C ILE A 18 -3.19 -17.02 -17.48
N LEU A 19 -3.90 -16.54 -16.45
CA LEU A 19 -3.67 -16.83 -15.04
C LEU A 19 -4.61 -17.90 -14.46
N GLN A 20 -4.94 -18.95 -15.23
CA GLN A 20 -5.56 -20.13 -14.62
C GLN A 20 -4.61 -20.74 -13.58
N ALA A 21 -4.90 -20.46 -12.31
CA ALA A 21 -4.21 -21.01 -11.17
C ALA A 21 -4.45 -22.52 -11.13
N GLN A 22 -3.45 -23.30 -11.55
CA GLN A 22 -3.34 -24.67 -11.08
C GLN A 22 -3.15 -24.61 -9.57
N LYS A 23 -4.20 -25.01 -8.84
CA LYS A 23 -4.20 -25.19 -7.39
C LYS A 23 -3.29 -26.38 -7.07
N THR A 24 -1.98 -26.18 -7.06
CA THR A 24 -1.02 -27.17 -6.57
C THR A 24 -1.25 -27.35 -5.07
N ASP A 25 -1.23 -28.58 -4.57
CA ASP A 25 -1.32 -28.92 -3.13
C ASP A 25 -0.51 -27.92 -2.29
N SER A 26 -1.20 -27.05 -1.58
CA SER A 26 -0.57 -25.93 -0.91
C SER A 26 0.17 -26.42 0.34
N LEU A 27 1.48 -26.19 0.40
CA LEU A 27 2.31 -26.52 1.57
C LEU A 27 1.79 -25.84 2.85
N VAL A 28 1.25 -24.63 2.71
CA VAL A 28 0.67 -23.82 3.77
C VAL A 28 -0.86 -23.76 3.67
N SER A 29 -1.52 -23.41 4.77
CA SER A 29 -2.95 -23.09 4.78
C SER A 29 -3.26 -21.84 3.95
N ASN A 30 -4.50 -21.70 3.47
CA ASN A 30 -4.94 -20.49 2.75
C ASN A 30 -4.74 -19.23 3.60
N LYS A 31 -5.09 -19.27 4.90
CA LYS A 31 -4.89 -18.14 5.82
C LYS A 31 -3.42 -17.71 5.91
N ALA A 32 -2.48 -18.67 5.96
CA ALA A 32 -1.05 -18.38 5.98
C ALA A 32 -0.57 -17.80 4.65
N PHE A 33 -1.07 -18.31 3.53
CA PHE A 33 -0.77 -17.79 2.21
C PHE A 33 -1.29 -16.35 2.00
N ASP A 34 -2.53 -16.08 2.42
CA ASP A 34 -3.13 -14.75 2.32
C ASP A 34 -2.36 -13.75 3.19
N LYS A 35 -2.09 -14.10 4.46
CA LYS A 35 -1.31 -13.26 5.39
C LYS A 35 0.06 -12.89 4.81
N LEU A 36 0.76 -13.86 4.22
CA LEU A 36 2.01 -13.64 3.53
C LEU A 36 1.87 -12.66 2.36
N ILE A 37 0.92 -12.89 1.46
CA ILE A 37 0.69 -12.04 0.28
C ILE A 37 0.48 -10.60 0.71
N ILE A 38 -0.36 -10.39 1.73
CA ILE A 38 -0.68 -9.06 2.23
C ILE A 38 0.57 -8.39 2.79
N GLN A 39 1.38 -9.11 3.57
CA GLN A 39 2.64 -8.60 4.09
C GLN A 39 3.61 -8.23 2.96
N ASP A 40 3.82 -9.12 2.00
CA ASP A 40 4.75 -8.95 0.88
C ASP A 40 4.31 -7.79 -0.05
N ILE A 41 3.00 -7.66 -0.34
CA ILE A 41 2.43 -6.56 -1.13
C ILE A 41 2.53 -5.24 -0.35
N THR A 42 2.21 -5.25 0.95
CA THR A 42 2.30 -4.05 1.79
C THR A 42 3.74 -3.53 1.84
N TYR A 43 4.69 -4.43 2.05
CA TYR A 43 6.12 -4.13 1.99
C TYR A 43 6.52 -3.54 0.64
N SER A 44 6.02 -4.13 -0.45
CA SER A 44 6.33 -3.67 -1.82
C SER A 44 5.81 -2.26 -2.13
N ILE A 45 4.66 -1.83 -1.58
CA ILE A 45 4.16 -0.47 -1.86
C ILE A 45 4.67 0.60 -0.89
N PHE A 46 4.95 0.29 0.38
CA PHE A 46 5.26 1.32 1.38
C PHE A 46 6.64 1.21 2.04
N GLY A 47 7.41 0.16 1.72
CA GLY A 47 8.70 -0.08 2.32
C GLY A 47 8.63 -0.47 3.80
N GLU A 48 9.80 -0.78 4.34
CA GLU A 48 9.99 -1.49 5.61
C GLU A 48 9.61 -0.70 6.87
N SER A 49 9.55 0.63 6.78
CA SER A 49 9.25 1.53 7.90
C SER A 49 7.77 1.92 8.02
N SER A 50 6.91 1.38 7.16
CA SER A 50 5.49 1.72 7.11
C SER A 50 4.67 0.60 7.76
N PRO A 51 4.09 0.83 8.96
CA PRO A 51 3.35 -0.22 9.63
C PRO A 51 2.14 -0.66 8.79
N VAL A 52 1.90 -1.98 8.70
CA VAL A 52 0.70 -2.57 8.06
C VAL A 52 -0.60 -2.07 8.74
N ASN A 53 -0.47 -1.59 9.98
CA ASN A 53 -1.48 -0.86 10.74
C ASN A 53 -0.79 0.34 11.41
N GLY A 54 -0.77 1.50 10.77
CA GLY A 54 -0.17 2.69 11.38
C GLY A 54 -0.09 3.89 10.46
N ILE A 55 0.29 5.01 11.07
CA ILE A 55 0.47 6.30 10.40
C ILE A 55 1.96 6.64 10.51
N LYS A 56 2.62 6.74 9.37
CA LYS A 56 3.98 7.28 9.26
C LYS A 56 3.87 8.77 9.00
N ILE A 57 4.57 9.56 9.81
CA ILE A 57 4.70 11.01 9.64
C ILE A 57 6.18 11.27 9.37
N ASP A 58 6.50 11.60 8.12
CA ASP A 58 7.83 12.04 7.73
C ASP A 58 7.83 13.57 7.61
N ILE A 59 8.78 14.21 8.29
CA ILE A 59 9.01 15.65 8.20
C ILE A 59 10.40 15.86 7.61
N SER A 60 10.47 16.02 6.29
CA SER A 60 11.70 16.29 5.56
C SER A 60 11.60 17.68 4.96
N LYS A 61 12.08 18.71 5.68
CA LYS A 61 12.07 20.11 5.19
C LYS A 61 12.57 20.14 3.74
N PRO A 62 11.75 20.56 2.76
CA PRO A 62 10.57 21.43 2.87
C PRO A 62 9.19 20.78 3.04
N ASP A 63 9.09 19.47 2.90
CA ASP A 63 7.84 18.73 2.81
C ASP A 63 7.53 17.98 4.12
N ALA A 64 6.25 17.78 4.40
CA ALA A 64 5.83 16.74 5.32
C ALA A 64 4.85 15.81 4.63
N SER A 65 5.00 14.52 4.90
CA SER A 65 4.09 13.50 4.41
C SER A 65 3.51 12.70 5.57
N ILE A 66 2.20 12.55 5.55
CA ILE A 66 1.46 11.61 6.40
C ILE A 66 1.03 10.47 5.48
N THR A 67 1.49 9.26 5.77
CA THR A 67 1.13 8.07 5.01
C THR A 67 0.63 6.98 5.96
N GLY A 68 -0.45 6.28 5.62
CA GLY A 68 -0.97 5.18 6.43
C GLY A 68 -1.68 4.12 5.60
N ILE A 69 -1.80 2.91 6.16
CA ILE A 69 -2.48 1.77 5.54
C ILE A 69 -3.40 1.12 6.55
N PHE A 70 -4.60 0.77 6.08
CA PHE A 70 -5.61 0.13 6.90
C PHE A 70 -6.25 -1.01 6.11
N PRO A 71 -6.19 -2.27 6.59
CA PRO A 71 -6.99 -3.34 6.02
C PRO A 71 -8.49 -3.04 6.24
N LEU A 72 -9.30 -3.22 5.19
CA LEU A 72 -10.74 -2.92 5.23
C LEU A 72 -11.62 -4.14 5.54
N ASN A 73 -11.10 -5.35 5.42
CA ASN A 73 -11.82 -6.59 5.67
C ASN A 73 -10.95 -7.60 6.46
N GLU A 74 -11.60 -8.58 7.09
CA GLU A 74 -10.93 -9.64 7.87
C GLU A 74 -9.99 -10.49 6.99
N ASP A 75 -10.40 -10.76 5.75
CA ASP A 75 -9.59 -11.46 4.74
C ASP A 75 -8.52 -10.56 4.09
N LYS A 76 -8.53 -9.25 4.43
CA LYS A 76 -7.53 -8.25 4.04
C LYS A 76 -7.24 -8.13 2.53
N SER A 77 -8.14 -8.60 1.69
CA SER A 77 -8.09 -8.46 0.23
C SER A 77 -8.20 -7.00 -0.22
N PHE A 78 -8.70 -6.12 0.65
CA PHE A 78 -8.79 -4.68 0.42
C PHE A 78 -7.96 -3.91 1.44
N LEU A 79 -7.05 -3.06 0.96
CA LEU A 79 -6.27 -2.15 1.80
C LEU A 79 -6.57 -0.71 1.43
N LEU A 80 -6.78 0.15 2.42
CA LEU A 80 -6.88 1.59 2.24
C LEU A 80 -5.54 2.25 2.58
N GLY A 81 -4.85 2.75 1.57
CA GLY A 81 -3.74 3.69 1.73
C GLY A 81 -4.25 5.12 1.83
N LEU A 82 -3.65 5.92 2.71
CA LEU A 82 -3.82 7.36 2.77
C LEU A 82 -2.46 8.01 2.60
N GLU A 83 -2.34 8.95 1.67
CA GLU A 83 -1.17 9.78 1.48
C GLU A 83 -1.59 11.26 1.51
N PHE A 84 -1.01 12.02 2.41
CA PHE A 84 -1.15 13.47 2.47
C PHE A 84 0.25 14.09 2.45
N LYS A 85 0.52 14.97 1.50
CA LYS A 85 1.76 15.73 1.39
C LYS A 85 1.45 17.21 1.53
N GLY A 86 2.14 17.90 2.44
CA GLY A 86 2.09 19.35 2.57
C GLY A 86 3.46 19.97 2.28
N GLY A 87 3.49 21.13 1.62
CA GLY A 87 4.74 21.88 1.39
C GLY A 87 5.38 21.71 0.01
N ILE A 88 4.69 21.00 -0.91
CA ILE A 88 5.14 20.52 -2.24
C ILE A 88 5.84 21.60 -3.11
N THR A 89 5.68 22.89 -2.80
CA THR A 89 6.38 23.99 -3.46
C THR A 89 6.69 25.13 -2.47
N ASP A 90 7.97 25.54 -2.41
CA ASP A 90 8.53 26.73 -1.73
C ASP A 90 8.89 26.68 -0.23
N LYS A 91 9.39 25.54 0.29
CA LYS A 91 10.15 25.53 1.57
C LYS A 91 9.45 26.18 2.77
N ASN A 92 8.12 26.16 2.81
CA ASN A 92 7.32 26.75 3.88
C ASN A 92 6.23 25.79 4.34
N PHE A 93 6.39 25.31 5.57
CA PHE A 93 5.50 24.37 6.26
C PHE A 93 4.37 25.10 7.01
N SER A 94 3.59 25.95 6.32
CA SER A 94 2.54 26.75 6.99
C SER A 94 1.18 26.56 6.32
N ILE A 95 0.46 25.48 6.67
CA ILE A 95 -0.90 25.14 6.19
C ILE A 95 -1.85 26.34 6.37
N LEU A 96 -1.69 27.05 7.48
CA LEU A 96 -2.38 28.30 7.77
C LEU A 96 -1.35 29.42 7.89
N LYS A 97 -1.56 30.52 7.15
CA LYS A 97 -0.80 31.77 7.37
C LYS A 97 -1.78 32.81 7.93
N GLY A 98 -1.92 32.83 9.25
CA GLY A 98 -2.88 33.69 9.95
C GLY A 98 -4.34 33.22 9.81
N TYR A 99 -5.26 33.99 10.39
CA TYR A 99 -6.69 33.63 10.51
C TYR A 99 -7.48 33.60 9.19
N ASN A 100 -6.98 34.25 8.13
CA ASN A 100 -7.74 34.49 6.89
C ASN A 100 -7.02 34.09 5.59
N SER A 101 -5.91 33.32 5.64
CA SER A 101 -5.27 32.87 4.39
C SER A 101 -4.77 31.42 4.43
N PHE A 102 -5.32 30.61 3.52
CA PHE A 102 -4.79 29.30 3.13
C PHE A 102 -3.54 29.53 2.26
N ASN A 103 -2.38 29.03 2.69
CA ASN A 103 -1.10 29.35 2.05
C ASN A 103 -0.30 28.10 1.64
N THR A 104 -0.95 26.98 1.31
CA THR A 104 -0.22 25.75 1.01
C THR A 104 -0.61 25.02 -0.26
N ALA A 105 0.44 24.66 -0.98
CA ALA A 105 0.47 23.48 -1.85
C ALA A 105 0.34 22.22 -0.99
N PHE A 106 -0.64 21.38 -1.33
CA PHE A 106 -0.84 20.07 -0.71
C PHE A 106 -1.22 19.04 -1.77
N GLU A 107 -1.06 17.77 -1.46
CA GLU A 107 -1.61 16.65 -2.20
C GLU A 107 -2.27 15.70 -1.22
N PHE A 108 -3.53 15.38 -1.46
CA PHE A 108 -4.25 14.34 -0.73
C PHE A 108 -4.62 13.25 -1.72
N LYS A 109 -4.22 12.01 -1.40
CA LYS A 109 -4.33 10.86 -2.29
C LYS A 109 -4.68 9.60 -1.49
N PRO A 110 -5.98 9.35 -1.24
CA PRO A 110 -6.41 8.05 -0.77
C PRO A 110 -6.25 7.02 -1.88
N THR A 111 -5.85 5.81 -1.54
CA THR A 111 -5.64 4.70 -2.47
C THR A 111 -6.33 3.45 -1.97
N LEU A 112 -7.23 2.88 -2.75
CA LEU A 112 -7.75 1.54 -2.51
C LEU A 112 -6.86 0.54 -3.25
N TYR A 113 -6.22 -0.37 -2.51
CA TYR A 113 -5.55 -1.54 -3.06
C TYR A 113 -6.49 -2.74 -3.01
N ILE A 114 -6.57 -3.45 -4.13
CA ILE A 114 -7.37 -4.66 -4.31
C ILE A 114 -6.40 -5.79 -4.63
N ILE A 115 -6.20 -6.69 -3.67
CA ILE A 115 -5.34 -7.86 -3.82
C ILE A 115 -6.14 -8.94 -4.55
N SER A 116 -5.59 -9.45 -5.66
CA SER A 116 -6.26 -10.47 -6.46
C SER A 116 -6.16 -11.86 -5.82
N ASN A 117 -7.19 -12.69 -6.00
CA ASN A 117 -7.15 -14.10 -5.60
C ASN A 117 -6.27 -14.97 -6.53
N HIS A 118 -5.66 -14.40 -7.58
CA HIS A 118 -4.81 -15.09 -8.55
C HIS A 118 -3.33 -15.10 -8.15
N ASN A 119 -3.03 -14.66 -6.93
CA ASN A 119 -1.69 -14.77 -6.36
C ASN A 119 -1.32 -16.24 -6.18
N SER A 120 -0.05 -16.57 -6.40
CA SER A 120 0.42 -17.95 -6.33
C SER A 120 1.85 -18.04 -5.82
N ALA A 121 2.19 -19.16 -5.18
CA ALA A 121 3.57 -19.53 -4.88
C ALA A 121 3.85 -20.93 -5.42
N LYS A 122 5.03 -21.12 -6.00
CA LYS A 122 5.52 -22.42 -6.49
C LYS A 122 6.55 -23.00 -5.55
N TYR A 123 6.50 -24.31 -5.42
CA TYR A 123 7.47 -25.14 -4.71
C TYR A 123 8.34 -25.88 -5.73
N PRO A 124 9.57 -26.24 -5.37
CA PRO A 124 10.35 -27.15 -6.19
C PRO A 124 9.56 -28.46 -6.35
N PRO A 125 9.62 -29.11 -7.52
CA PRO A 125 8.98 -30.40 -7.69
C PRO A 125 9.54 -31.41 -6.67
N GLU A 126 8.68 -32.29 -6.16
CA GLU A 126 9.07 -33.31 -5.17
C GLU A 126 10.23 -34.19 -5.64
N SER A 127 10.45 -34.30 -6.95
CA SER A 127 11.55 -35.06 -7.54
C SER A 127 12.93 -34.44 -7.28
N THR A 128 13.05 -33.13 -7.07
CA THR A 128 14.33 -32.41 -6.99
C THR A 128 14.70 -31.96 -5.58
N HIS A 129 13.72 -31.68 -4.71
CA HIS A 129 13.93 -31.24 -3.32
C HIS A 129 13.08 -32.04 -2.32
N LYS A 130 12.96 -33.37 -2.53
CA LYS A 130 12.07 -34.26 -1.76
C LYS A 130 12.25 -34.16 -0.25
N PHE A 131 13.50 -34.07 0.21
CA PHE A 131 13.84 -34.06 1.63
C PHE A 131 13.40 -32.76 2.31
N GLU A 132 13.75 -31.60 1.74
CA GLU A 132 13.42 -30.28 2.28
C GLU A 132 11.90 -30.08 2.35
N LEU A 133 11.18 -30.48 1.29
CA LEU A 133 9.72 -30.39 1.27
C LEU A 133 9.08 -31.34 2.30
N ALA A 134 9.59 -32.55 2.47
CA ALA A 134 9.09 -33.50 3.45
C ALA A 134 9.31 -33.00 4.89
N VAL A 135 10.49 -32.44 5.19
CA VAL A 135 10.80 -31.83 6.48
C VAL A 135 9.88 -30.64 6.75
N ALA A 136 9.65 -29.77 5.76
CA ALA A 136 8.72 -28.65 5.88
C ALA A 136 7.29 -29.10 6.18
N LYS A 137 6.76 -30.08 5.43
CA LYS A 137 5.44 -30.69 5.67
C LYS A 137 5.32 -31.24 7.10
N ALA A 138 6.34 -31.97 7.57
CA ALA A 138 6.35 -32.53 8.92
C ALA A 138 6.35 -31.45 10.01
N ASN A 139 7.14 -30.38 9.83
CA ASN A 139 7.20 -29.28 10.79
C ASN A 139 5.91 -28.45 10.82
N ILE A 140 5.27 -28.22 9.67
CA ILE A 140 3.95 -27.59 9.60
C ILE A 140 2.91 -28.43 10.33
N ARG A 141 2.92 -29.75 10.14
CA ARG A 141 2.02 -30.65 10.88
C ARG A 141 2.22 -30.58 12.39
N LYS A 142 3.48 -30.54 12.85
CA LYS A 142 3.80 -30.36 14.28
C LYS A 142 3.31 -29.02 14.81
N ALA A 143 3.46 -27.94 14.04
CA ALA A 143 2.96 -26.62 14.43
C ALA A 143 1.44 -26.61 14.58
N LYS A 144 0.71 -27.20 13.63
CA LYS A 144 -0.77 -27.36 13.71
C LYS A 144 -1.20 -28.18 14.92
N MET A 145 -0.55 -29.32 15.14
CA MET A 145 -0.83 -30.19 16.29
C MET A 145 -0.60 -29.47 17.62
N LYS A 146 0.40 -28.58 17.70
CA LYS A 146 0.63 -27.74 18.89
C LYS A 146 -0.54 -26.80 19.16
N ILE A 147 -1.10 -26.15 18.14
CA ILE A 147 -2.28 -25.27 18.26
C ILE A 147 -3.48 -26.06 18.78
N GLU A 148 -3.71 -27.23 18.18
CA GLU A 148 -4.80 -28.15 18.55
C GLU A 148 -4.67 -28.56 20.03
N LEU A 149 -3.48 -28.96 20.47
CA LEU A 149 -3.24 -29.40 21.85
C LEU A 149 -3.27 -28.27 22.89
N GLU A 150 -2.83 -27.06 22.56
CA GLU A 150 -2.63 -25.97 23.54
C GLU A 150 -3.82 -25.02 23.71
N SER A 151 -4.74 -24.97 22.73
CA SER A 151 -5.72 -23.87 22.69
C SER A 151 -7.10 -24.20 22.12
N VAL A 152 -7.24 -25.19 21.23
CA VAL A 152 -8.53 -25.53 20.62
C VAL A 152 -9.50 -26.10 21.65
N ASP A 153 -9.06 -27.09 22.42
CA ASP A 153 -9.92 -27.76 23.40
C ASP A 153 -10.37 -26.82 24.53
N ASP A 154 -9.49 -25.91 24.96
CA ASP A 154 -9.82 -24.86 25.95
C ASP A 154 -10.88 -23.88 25.43
N TYR A 155 -10.72 -23.42 24.19
CA TYR A 155 -11.67 -22.51 23.58
C TYR A 155 -13.03 -23.18 23.33
N ILE A 156 -13.05 -24.39 22.78
CA ILE A 156 -14.28 -25.18 22.59
C ILE A 156 -14.99 -25.40 23.92
N ALA A 157 -14.25 -25.80 24.97
CA ALA A 157 -14.81 -26.03 26.29
C ALA A 157 -15.37 -24.75 26.93
N SER A 158 -14.64 -23.63 26.85
CA SER A 158 -15.10 -22.33 27.39
C SER A 158 -16.32 -21.79 26.62
N LYS A 159 -16.33 -21.91 25.29
CA LYS A 159 -17.48 -21.52 24.46
C LYS A 159 -18.70 -22.37 24.75
N LEU A 160 -18.52 -23.69 24.90
CA LEU A 160 -19.62 -24.58 25.27
C LEU A 160 -20.22 -24.19 26.62
N LEU A 161 -19.37 -23.89 27.61
CA LEU A 161 -19.79 -23.42 28.92
C LEU A 161 -20.59 -22.11 28.78
N TYR A 162 -20.10 -21.15 28.00
CA TYR A 162 -20.80 -19.88 27.72
C TYR A 162 -22.16 -20.10 27.05
N ASP A 163 -22.21 -20.89 25.97
CA ASP A 163 -23.42 -21.15 25.20
C ASP A 163 -24.48 -21.86 26.06
N TYR A 164 -24.06 -22.85 26.87
CA TYR A 164 -24.93 -23.54 27.84
C TYR A 164 -25.55 -22.53 28.83
N TYR A 165 -24.73 -21.66 29.42
CA TYR A 165 -25.19 -20.64 30.36
C TYR A 165 -26.14 -19.62 29.71
N PHE A 166 -25.75 -19.06 28.57
CA PHE A 166 -26.53 -18.04 27.88
C PHE A 166 -27.92 -18.57 27.46
N GLN A 167 -27.98 -19.81 26.97
CA GLN A 167 -29.25 -20.41 26.61
C GLN A 167 -30.13 -20.68 27.82
N CYS A 168 -29.59 -21.27 28.89
CA CYS A 168 -30.35 -21.55 30.10
C CYS A 168 -30.94 -20.28 30.75
N ILE A 169 -30.26 -19.13 30.61
CA ILE A 169 -30.75 -17.81 31.08
C ILE A 169 -31.89 -17.28 30.19
N LYS A 170 -31.73 -17.33 28.86
CA LYS A 170 -32.69 -16.71 27.94
C LYS A 170 -34.04 -17.43 27.88
N THR A 171 -34.06 -18.75 28.04
CA THR A 171 -35.26 -19.58 27.84
C THR A 171 -35.86 -20.11 29.13
N LYS A 172 -35.22 -19.90 30.29
CA LYS A 172 -35.54 -20.55 31.58
C LYS A 172 -35.67 -22.08 31.50
N THR A 173 -35.20 -22.67 30.40
CA THR A 173 -35.32 -24.09 30.05
C THR A 173 -34.09 -24.48 29.23
N CYS A 174 -33.23 -25.35 29.77
CA CYS A 174 -32.03 -25.78 29.05
C CYS A 174 -32.39 -26.83 27.97
N THR A 175 -32.83 -26.39 26.80
CA THR A 175 -33.05 -27.24 25.60
C THR A 175 -31.89 -27.16 24.60
N TYR A 176 -30.68 -26.83 25.06
CA TYR A 176 -29.49 -26.82 24.22
C TYR A 176 -29.05 -28.25 23.85
N THR A 177 -28.95 -28.53 22.55
CA THR A 177 -28.35 -29.77 22.06
C THR A 177 -26.85 -29.72 22.28
N LEU A 178 -26.37 -30.49 23.25
CA LEU A 178 -24.95 -30.54 23.58
C LEU A 178 -24.18 -31.35 22.53
N PRO A 179 -23.09 -30.80 21.95
CA PRO A 179 -22.18 -31.59 21.14
C PRO A 179 -21.47 -32.64 22.00
N GLU A 180 -21.18 -33.79 21.40
CA GLU A 180 -20.36 -34.81 22.03
C GLU A 180 -18.90 -34.33 22.08
N LEU A 181 -18.33 -34.27 23.29
CA LEU A 181 -16.96 -33.80 23.49
C LEU A 181 -15.98 -34.96 23.52
N THR A 182 -14.79 -34.75 22.94
CA THR A 182 -13.67 -35.69 23.07
C THR A 182 -13.18 -35.75 24.53
N LYS A 183 -12.43 -36.80 24.87
CA LYS A 183 -11.85 -36.97 26.23
C LYS A 183 -10.98 -35.76 26.63
N THR A 184 -10.21 -35.20 25.70
CA THR A 184 -9.36 -34.02 25.97
C THR A 184 -10.18 -32.75 26.17
N GLN A 185 -11.26 -32.55 25.40
CA GLN A 185 -12.19 -31.43 25.57
C GLN A 185 -12.93 -31.50 26.91
N LYS A 186 -13.33 -32.70 27.35
CA LYS A 186 -13.91 -32.90 28.69
C LYS A 186 -12.92 -32.53 29.79
N LEU A 187 -11.65 -32.92 29.66
CA LEU A 187 -10.59 -32.53 30.62
C LEU A 187 -10.38 -31.01 30.64
N ALA A 188 -10.40 -30.36 29.48
CA ALA A 188 -10.32 -28.90 29.39
C ALA A 188 -11.50 -28.22 30.08
N LEU A 189 -12.74 -28.69 29.83
CA LEU A 189 -13.94 -28.20 30.48
C LEU A 189 -13.89 -28.35 32.00
N ILE A 190 -13.51 -29.54 32.48
CA ILE A 190 -13.34 -29.80 33.92
C ILE A 190 -12.29 -28.86 34.52
N ARG A 191 -11.16 -28.65 33.84
CA ARG A 191 -10.11 -27.75 34.30
C ARG A 191 -10.62 -26.31 34.41
N ILE A 192 -11.37 -25.82 33.43
CA ILE A 192 -11.94 -24.47 33.44
C ILE A 192 -12.91 -24.32 34.62
N ILE A 193 -13.82 -25.28 34.81
CA ILE A 193 -14.79 -25.25 35.91
C ILE A 193 -14.07 -25.32 37.28
N LYS A 194 -13.08 -26.20 37.41
CA LYS A 194 -12.39 -26.42 38.68
C LYS A 194 -11.44 -25.29 39.05
N ASN A 195 -10.64 -24.83 38.10
CA ASN A 195 -9.54 -23.89 38.38
C ASN A 195 -9.95 -22.43 38.19
N ASP A 196 -10.71 -22.13 37.12
CA ASP A 196 -11.02 -20.73 36.77
C ASP A 196 -12.33 -20.28 37.44
N LEU A 197 -13.35 -21.15 37.44
CA LEU A 197 -14.59 -20.89 38.18
C LEU A 197 -14.48 -21.21 39.67
N LYS A 198 -13.48 -22.02 40.07
CA LYS A 198 -13.23 -22.47 41.46
C LYS A 198 -14.36 -23.34 42.03
N ILE A 199 -14.99 -24.17 41.19
CA ILE A 199 -16.07 -25.07 41.58
C ILE A 199 -15.49 -26.46 41.84
N THR A 200 -15.85 -27.04 42.98
CA THR A 200 -15.45 -28.40 43.35
C THR A 200 -16.71 -29.24 43.46
N ASP A 201 -16.86 -30.25 42.60
CA ASP A 201 -18.02 -31.13 42.52
C ASP A 201 -17.57 -32.51 42.06
N GLU A 202 -18.12 -33.57 42.65
CA GLU A 202 -17.79 -34.96 42.31
C GLU A 202 -18.19 -35.32 40.87
N ARG A 203 -19.11 -34.56 40.27
CA ARG A 203 -19.54 -34.69 38.88
C ARG A 203 -18.48 -34.25 37.87
N LEU A 204 -17.39 -33.61 38.31
CA LEU A 204 -16.25 -33.21 37.48
C LEU A 204 -15.32 -34.40 37.17
N ASN A 205 -15.85 -35.39 36.46
CA ASN A 205 -15.11 -36.57 36.01
C ASN A 205 -15.19 -36.67 34.47
N VAL A 206 -14.07 -37.01 33.84
CA VAL A 206 -13.95 -37.14 32.38
C VAL A 206 -14.85 -38.24 31.81
N ASP A 207 -15.15 -39.26 32.62
CA ASP A 207 -16.00 -40.38 32.23
C ASP A 207 -17.49 -40.03 32.25
N ASN A 208 -17.85 -38.91 32.90
CA ASN A 208 -19.22 -38.42 32.90
C ASN A 208 -19.61 -37.81 31.56
N ASP A 209 -20.92 -37.83 31.27
CA ASP A 209 -21.46 -37.11 30.13
C ASP A 209 -21.24 -35.60 30.25
N THR A 210 -21.03 -34.94 29.12
CA THR A 210 -20.83 -33.48 29.04
C THR A 210 -21.94 -32.71 29.76
N LYS A 211 -23.18 -33.21 29.68
CA LYS A 211 -24.33 -32.64 30.38
C LYS A 211 -24.17 -32.66 31.90
N ILE A 212 -23.69 -33.79 32.45
CA ILE A 212 -23.47 -33.97 33.88
C ILE A 212 -22.34 -33.07 34.36
N ILE A 213 -21.26 -32.96 33.57
CA ILE A 213 -20.14 -32.06 33.85
C ILE A 213 -20.63 -30.61 33.88
N LEU A 214 -21.42 -30.16 32.90
CA LEU A 214 -21.95 -28.79 32.86
C LEU A 214 -22.93 -28.49 34.01
N GLN A 215 -23.70 -29.49 34.48
CA GLN A 215 -24.59 -29.37 35.63
C GLN A 215 -23.86 -29.22 36.98
N SER A 216 -22.55 -29.49 37.04
CA SER A 216 -21.73 -29.17 38.23
C SER A 216 -21.65 -27.67 38.47
N VAL A 217 -21.78 -26.88 37.41
CA VAL A 217 -21.80 -25.43 37.46
C VAL A 217 -23.24 -25.02 37.77
N LYS A 218 -23.48 -24.55 39.01
CA LYS A 218 -24.84 -24.15 39.43
C LYS A 218 -25.35 -23.00 38.56
N ILE A 219 -26.52 -23.16 37.96
CA ILE A 219 -27.26 -22.07 37.31
C ILE A 219 -27.80 -21.18 38.44
N ALA A 220 -27.66 -19.87 38.28
CA ALA A 220 -27.84 -18.85 39.32
C ALA A 220 -29.17 -18.94 40.11
N ASP A 221 -30.21 -19.55 39.54
CA ASP A 221 -31.53 -19.70 40.20
C ASP A 221 -31.61 -20.81 41.28
N SER A 222 -30.54 -21.57 41.54
CA SER A 222 -30.60 -22.75 42.44
C SER A 222 -30.22 -22.48 43.91
N MET A 223 -29.94 -21.24 44.32
CA MET A 223 -29.67 -20.91 45.73
C MET A 223 -30.67 -19.89 46.28
N LYS A 224 -31.82 -20.40 46.77
CA LYS A 224 -32.64 -19.69 47.77
C LYS A 224 -31.74 -19.44 48.99
N ASN A 225 -31.40 -18.17 49.24
CA ASN A 225 -30.68 -17.64 50.42
C ASN A 225 -29.17 -17.34 50.29
N GLY A 226 -28.66 -17.00 49.11
CA GLY A 226 -27.34 -16.36 49.02
C GLY A 226 -27.23 -15.54 47.75
N ASP A 227 -27.14 -14.22 47.91
CA ASP A 227 -27.01 -13.24 46.82
C ASP A 227 -25.76 -13.53 45.97
N ILE A 228 -25.93 -14.32 44.91
CA ILE A 228 -25.02 -14.27 43.77
C ILE A 228 -25.68 -13.35 42.77
N ASP A 229 -25.13 -12.15 42.68
CA ASP A 229 -25.45 -11.20 41.62
C ASP A 229 -25.21 -11.86 40.25
N LEU A 230 -26.31 -12.05 39.51
CA LEU A 230 -26.33 -12.71 38.21
C LEU A 230 -25.41 -12.01 37.21
N ASP A 231 -25.29 -10.69 37.32
CA ASP A 231 -24.45 -9.88 36.45
C ASP A 231 -22.97 -10.18 36.73
N THR A 232 -22.58 -10.24 38.00
CA THR A 232 -21.21 -10.57 38.43
C THR A 232 -20.74 -11.97 38.00
N TYR A 233 -21.62 -12.98 38.00
CA TYR A 233 -21.26 -14.34 37.58
C TYR A 233 -21.20 -14.51 36.05
N ASN A 234 -22.10 -13.84 35.32
CA ASN A 234 -22.07 -13.80 33.86
C ASN A 234 -20.82 -13.09 33.34
N ASP A 235 -20.41 -11.99 34.00
CA ASP A 235 -19.15 -11.31 33.71
C ASP A 235 -17.94 -12.24 33.88
N LYS A 236 -18.00 -13.19 34.83
CA LYS A 236 -16.93 -14.17 35.04
C LYS A 236 -16.87 -15.23 33.94
N VAL A 237 -17.99 -15.78 33.48
CA VAL A 237 -18.02 -16.76 32.38
C VAL A 237 -17.69 -16.10 31.03
N ASP A 238 -18.23 -14.90 30.79
CA ASP A 238 -17.91 -14.10 29.60
C ASP A 238 -16.43 -13.67 29.58
N SER A 239 -15.87 -13.21 30.70
CA SER A 239 -14.44 -12.88 30.80
C SER A 239 -13.53 -14.09 30.57
N ILE A 240 -13.86 -15.25 31.13
CA ILE A 240 -13.12 -16.51 30.88
C ILE A 240 -13.17 -16.87 29.39
N THR A 241 -14.35 -16.79 28.77
CA THR A 241 -14.53 -17.09 27.34
C THR A 241 -13.74 -16.12 26.47
N LYS A 242 -13.73 -14.82 26.81
CA LYS A 242 -12.90 -13.81 26.14
C LYS A 242 -11.40 -14.09 26.31
N ILE A 243 -10.95 -14.53 27.50
CA ILE A 243 -9.55 -14.90 27.75
C ILE A 243 -9.15 -16.10 26.88
N TYR A 244 -9.95 -17.16 26.84
CA TYR A 244 -9.63 -18.36 26.07
C TYR A 244 -9.77 -18.13 24.56
N ARG A 245 -10.73 -17.32 24.11
CA ARG A 245 -10.79 -16.84 22.72
C ARG A 245 -9.51 -16.11 22.34
N LYS A 246 -9.08 -15.14 23.16
CA LYS A 246 -7.84 -14.38 22.92
C LYS A 246 -6.60 -15.29 22.91
N LYS A 247 -6.56 -16.31 23.77
CA LYS A 247 -5.49 -17.32 23.81
C LYS A 247 -5.49 -18.17 22.53
N TYR A 248 -6.66 -18.62 22.08
CA TYR A 248 -6.83 -19.35 20.83
C TYR A 248 -6.40 -18.51 19.62
N ASP A 249 -6.91 -17.29 19.49
CA ASP A 249 -6.57 -16.38 18.39
C ASP A 249 -5.04 -16.16 18.33
N LYS A 250 -4.40 -15.96 19.49
CA LYS A 250 -2.95 -15.82 19.60
C LYS A 250 -2.20 -17.09 19.15
N CYS A 251 -2.65 -18.27 19.56
CA CYS A 251 -2.04 -19.55 19.17
C CYS A 251 -2.22 -19.84 17.67
N GLU A 252 -3.40 -19.55 17.12
CA GLU A 252 -3.67 -19.65 15.68
C GLU A 252 -2.74 -18.72 14.90
N ASP A 253 -2.60 -17.46 15.33
CA ASP A 253 -1.69 -16.50 14.70
C ASP A 253 -0.21 -16.94 14.77
N GLU A 254 0.24 -17.45 15.92
CA GLU A 254 1.59 -18.02 16.07
C GLU A 254 1.80 -19.25 15.17
N GLY A 255 0.79 -20.09 15.03
CA GLY A 255 0.79 -21.23 14.14
C GLY A 255 0.90 -20.85 12.67
N ILE A 256 0.08 -19.88 12.25
CA ILE A 256 0.12 -19.29 10.91
C ILE A 256 1.50 -18.68 10.63
N ASN A 257 2.06 -17.94 11.59
CA ASN A 257 3.40 -17.36 11.44
C ASN A 257 4.48 -18.46 11.28
N LYS A 258 4.40 -19.54 12.05
CA LYS A 258 5.31 -20.70 11.88
C LYS A 258 5.16 -21.38 10.52
N GLU A 259 3.94 -21.52 10.00
CA GLU A 259 3.73 -22.05 8.65
C GLU A 259 4.47 -21.20 7.61
N ILE A 260 4.32 -19.87 7.71
CA ILE A 260 5.01 -18.90 6.85
C ILE A 260 6.53 -19.03 6.99
N GLU A 261 7.04 -19.07 8.22
CA GLU A 261 8.47 -19.20 8.52
C GLU A 261 9.07 -20.47 7.89
N ILE A 262 8.42 -21.63 8.11
CA ILE A 262 8.87 -22.91 7.57
C ILE A 262 8.84 -22.89 6.04
N ALA A 263 7.75 -22.39 5.44
CA ALA A 263 7.58 -22.36 3.99
C ALA A 263 8.49 -21.35 3.29
N SER A 264 8.93 -20.29 4.00
CA SER A 264 9.77 -19.21 3.45
C SER A 264 11.05 -19.72 2.79
N SER A 265 11.61 -20.81 3.32
CA SER A 265 12.87 -21.41 2.87
C SER A 265 12.72 -22.30 1.63
N VAL A 266 11.50 -22.72 1.29
CA VAL A 266 11.23 -23.75 0.26
C VAL A 266 10.57 -23.16 -0.99
N TRP A 267 10.21 -21.87 -1.00
CA TRP A 267 9.63 -21.25 -2.18
C TRP A 267 10.63 -21.04 -3.30
N THR A 268 10.23 -21.39 -4.52
CA THR A 268 11.04 -21.16 -5.73
C THR A 268 10.57 -19.97 -6.53
N GLN A 269 9.29 -19.63 -6.45
CA GLN A 269 8.71 -18.48 -7.14
C GLN A 269 7.46 -18.02 -6.42
N LYS A 270 7.25 -16.71 -6.36
CA LYS A 270 6.00 -16.09 -5.90
C LYS A 270 5.49 -15.12 -6.96
N ASN A 271 4.19 -15.12 -7.19
CA ASN A 271 3.51 -14.22 -8.12
C ASN A 271 2.45 -13.44 -7.35
N TYR A 272 2.51 -12.12 -7.43
CA TYR A 272 1.58 -11.21 -6.79
C TYR A 272 0.95 -10.30 -7.82
N ILE A 273 -0.33 -10.04 -7.63
CA ILE A 273 -1.20 -9.28 -8.51
C ILE A 273 -2.09 -8.43 -7.61
N TRP A 274 -2.03 -7.13 -7.80
CA TRP A 274 -2.93 -6.21 -7.12
C TRP A 274 -3.26 -5.02 -8.00
N PHE A 275 -4.41 -4.43 -7.75
CA PHE A 275 -4.89 -3.25 -8.42
C PHE A 275 -4.92 -2.08 -7.44
N SER A 276 -4.70 -0.88 -7.92
CA SER A 276 -4.80 0.34 -7.13
C SER A 276 -5.74 1.33 -7.79
N ILE A 277 -6.60 1.96 -6.98
CA ILE A 277 -7.44 3.07 -7.38
C ILE A 277 -7.11 4.24 -6.46
N SER A 278 -6.52 5.30 -7.00
CA SER A 278 -6.04 6.44 -6.24
C SER A 278 -6.62 7.74 -6.80
N PRO A 279 -7.80 8.19 -6.35
CA PRO A 279 -8.20 9.57 -6.56
C PRO A 279 -7.23 10.50 -5.81
N TYR A 280 -7.04 11.70 -6.34
CA TYR A 280 -6.18 12.70 -5.69
C TYR A 280 -6.70 14.11 -5.91
N LEU A 281 -6.41 14.97 -4.94
CA LEU A 281 -6.59 16.41 -4.99
C LEU A 281 -5.24 17.04 -4.70
N ARG A 282 -4.80 17.98 -5.53
CA ARG A 282 -3.51 18.64 -5.39
C ARG A 282 -3.65 20.13 -5.63
N THR A 283 -3.05 20.92 -4.77
CA THR A 283 -2.72 22.32 -5.04
C THR A 283 -1.21 22.44 -5.14
N GLU A 284 -0.74 23.24 -6.08
CA GLU A 284 0.67 23.59 -6.18
C GLU A 284 0.80 25.10 -6.21
N LYS A 285 1.86 25.63 -5.62
CA LYS A 285 2.10 27.05 -5.59
C LYS A 285 2.83 27.45 -6.86
N VAL A 286 2.25 28.40 -7.58
CA VAL A 286 2.79 28.90 -8.83
C VAL A 286 3.02 30.40 -8.69
N ASN A 287 4.20 30.89 -9.04
CA ASN A 287 4.38 32.33 -9.20
C ASN A 287 4.16 32.66 -10.69
N LEU A 288 3.19 33.50 -10.98
CA LEU A 288 2.87 33.94 -12.34
C LEU A 288 3.38 35.36 -12.53
N TYR A 289 4.00 35.63 -13.68
CA TYR A 289 4.24 37.01 -14.10
C TYR A 289 3.18 37.47 -15.08
N HIS A 290 2.81 38.74 -14.92
CA HIS A 290 1.88 39.43 -15.80
C HIS A 290 2.68 40.35 -16.71
N THR A 291 2.47 40.25 -18.02
CA THR A 291 3.15 41.10 -19.01
C THR A 291 2.45 42.45 -19.25
N LYS A 292 1.22 42.64 -18.75
CA LYS A 292 0.46 43.90 -18.91
C LYS A 292 -0.47 44.18 -17.71
N PHE A 293 -0.45 45.39 -17.16
CA PHE A 293 -1.46 45.88 -16.22
C PHE A 293 -1.77 47.36 -16.46
N LYS A 294 -3.01 47.67 -16.89
CA LYS A 294 -3.52 49.05 -17.04
C LYS A 294 -2.57 50.01 -17.77
N GLU A 295 -2.06 49.61 -18.94
CA GLU A 295 -1.27 50.49 -19.83
C GLU A 295 0.04 51.05 -19.24
N LEU A 296 0.47 50.55 -18.08
CA LEU A 296 1.78 50.84 -17.48
C LEU A 296 2.56 49.54 -17.32
N ASP A 297 3.82 49.54 -17.76
CA ASP A 297 4.76 48.44 -17.59
C ASP A 297 5.10 48.26 -16.09
N SER A 298 4.23 47.60 -15.34
CA SER A 298 4.53 47.15 -13.99
C SER A 298 4.67 45.63 -14.00
N LEU A 299 5.92 45.18 -14.01
CA LEU A 299 6.28 43.78 -13.79
C LEU A 299 5.89 43.44 -12.34
N TYR A 300 4.85 42.64 -12.14
CA TYR A 300 4.54 42.11 -10.81
C TYR A 300 4.27 40.61 -10.82
N PHE A 301 4.83 39.94 -9.80
CA PHE A 301 4.70 38.52 -9.58
C PHE A 301 3.52 38.25 -8.64
N LYS A 302 2.53 37.50 -9.12
CA LYS A 302 1.40 37.06 -8.32
C LYS A 302 1.50 35.57 -8.03
N LYS A 303 1.31 35.20 -6.76
CA LYS A 303 1.16 33.79 -6.38
C LYS A 303 -0.23 33.31 -6.78
N ASP A 304 -0.29 32.14 -7.40
CA ASP A 304 -1.49 31.39 -7.69
C ASP A 304 -1.37 29.98 -7.10
N TYR A 305 -2.51 29.35 -6.84
CA TYR A 305 -2.61 28.00 -6.29
C TYR A 305 -3.57 27.17 -7.15
N PRO A 306 -3.17 26.80 -8.38
CA PRO A 306 -4.00 25.98 -9.25
C PRO A 306 -4.39 24.68 -8.54
N PHE A 307 -5.69 24.41 -8.60
CA PHE A 307 -6.29 23.20 -8.05
C PHE A 307 -6.38 22.14 -9.15
N ASN A 308 -5.63 21.06 -8.94
CA ASN A 308 -5.58 19.89 -9.80
C ASN A 308 -6.27 18.73 -9.09
N TYR A 309 -6.94 17.88 -9.86
CA TYR A 309 -7.53 16.66 -9.32
C TYR A 309 -7.55 15.58 -10.38
N GLY A 310 -7.58 14.34 -9.94
CA GLY A 310 -7.66 13.23 -10.87
C GLY A 310 -7.86 11.90 -10.19
N ILE A 311 -7.79 10.86 -10.99
CA ILE A 311 -7.87 9.48 -10.54
C ILE A 311 -6.86 8.64 -11.30
N ASN A 312 -6.10 7.86 -10.54
CA ASN A 312 -5.13 6.91 -11.06
C ASN A 312 -5.66 5.50 -10.86
N PHE A 313 -5.66 4.72 -11.93
CA PHE A 313 -5.89 3.28 -11.90
C PHE A 313 -4.58 2.59 -12.26
N SER A 314 -4.16 1.57 -11.52
CA SER A 314 -3.02 0.76 -11.95
C SER A 314 -3.21 -0.72 -11.61
N GLY A 315 -2.79 -1.58 -12.52
CA GLY A 315 -2.58 -3.01 -12.29
C GLY A 315 -1.09 -3.26 -12.09
N ASN A 316 -0.78 -4.02 -11.04
CA ASN A 316 0.58 -4.32 -10.62
C ASN A 316 0.75 -5.83 -10.64
N PHE A 317 1.88 -6.27 -11.17
CA PHE A 317 2.27 -7.67 -11.25
C PHE A 317 3.71 -7.82 -10.81
N LEU A 318 3.94 -8.68 -9.84
CA LEU A 318 5.25 -8.93 -9.25
C LEU A 318 5.57 -10.42 -9.27
N ILE A 319 6.67 -10.80 -9.90
CA ILE A 319 7.23 -12.15 -9.82
C ILE A 319 8.53 -12.06 -9.03
N VAL A 320 8.62 -12.83 -7.95
CA VAL A 320 9.84 -12.97 -7.14
C VAL A 320 10.36 -14.39 -7.28
N VAL A 321 11.61 -14.53 -7.76
CA VAL A 321 12.38 -15.77 -7.69
C VAL A 321 13.44 -15.56 -6.61
N PRO A 322 13.26 -16.13 -5.40
CA PRO A 322 14.14 -15.87 -4.26
C PRO A 322 15.61 -16.06 -4.60
N ASN A 323 16.46 -15.17 -4.09
CA ASN A 323 17.92 -15.15 -4.30
C ASN A 323 18.41 -15.04 -5.76
N ARG A 324 17.50 -14.84 -6.72
CA ARG A 324 17.85 -14.75 -8.15
C ARG A 324 17.44 -13.42 -8.73
N ILE A 325 16.14 -13.22 -8.94
CA ILE A 325 15.64 -12.08 -9.71
C ILE A 325 14.20 -11.77 -9.34
N SER A 326 13.81 -10.53 -9.54
CA SER A 326 12.44 -10.08 -9.41
C SER A 326 12.02 -9.30 -10.64
N HIS A 327 10.78 -9.53 -11.07
CA HIS A 327 10.15 -8.81 -12.16
C HIS A 327 8.99 -8.01 -11.58
N TYR A 328 8.98 -6.71 -11.78
CA TYR A 328 7.86 -5.85 -11.43
C TYR A 328 7.33 -5.20 -12.70
N LEU A 329 6.03 -5.36 -12.95
CA LEU A 329 5.32 -4.77 -14.07
C LEU A 329 4.16 -3.95 -13.49
N LYS A 330 4.02 -2.71 -13.95
CA LYS A 330 2.90 -1.84 -13.62
C LYS A 330 2.35 -1.24 -14.89
N ALA A 331 1.04 -1.29 -15.05
CA ALA A 331 0.33 -0.61 -16.12
C ALA A 331 -0.79 0.22 -15.50
N GLY A 332 -0.94 1.47 -15.93
CA GLY A 332 -1.90 2.38 -15.32
C GLY A 332 -2.45 3.44 -16.25
N ILE A 333 -3.53 4.05 -15.79
CA ILE A 333 -4.24 5.16 -16.44
C ILE A 333 -4.42 6.25 -15.40
N ASN A 334 -4.08 7.48 -15.76
CA ASN A 334 -4.36 8.68 -14.99
C ASN A 334 -5.31 9.56 -15.81
N LEU A 335 -6.46 9.88 -15.22
CA LEU A 335 -7.40 10.85 -15.76
C LEU A 335 -7.45 12.03 -14.80
N SER A 336 -7.05 13.20 -15.27
CA SER A 336 -6.91 14.36 -14.39
C SER A 336 -7.32 15.66 -15.05
N ARG A 337 -7.75 16.60 -14.22
CA ARG A 337 -7.71 18.01 -14.53
C ARG A 337 -6.39 18.55 -13.99
N SER A 338 -5.50 18.91 -14.92
CA SER A 338 -4.15 19.38 -14.62
C SER A 338 -3.90 20.71 -15.33
N ASN A 339 -2.71 21.24 -15.12
CA ASN A 339 -2.12 22.28 -15.94
C ASN A 339 -0.86 21.76 -16.65
N ASN A 340 -0.25 22.60 -17.49
CA ASN A 340 0.96 22.30 -18.25
C ASN A 340 2.25 22.81 -17.58
N ILE A 341 2.22 23.14 -16.28
CA ILE A 341 3.36 23.81 -15.61
C ILE A 341 4.67 23.03 -15.69
N SER A 342 4.60 21.70 -15.66
CA SER A 342 5.76 20.80 -15.78
C SER A 342 6.47 20.88 -17.13
N THR A 343 5.81 21.46 -18.13
CA THR A 343 6.33 21.64 -19.50
C THR A 343 6.54 23.11 -19.85
N LEU A 344 6.24 24.04 -18.93
CA LEU A 344 6.46 25.46 -19.16
C LEU A 344 7.90 25.82 -18.86
N GLU A 345 8.46 26.66 -19.74
CA GLU A 345 9.69 27.35 -19.43
C GLU A 345 9.49 28.26 -18.23
N SER A 346 10.45 28.18 -17.32
CA SER A 346 10.44 28.90 -16.06
C SER A 346 11.59 29.90 -16.07
N PHE A 347 11.42 31.06 -15.44
CA PHE A 347 12.50 32.02 -15.30
C PHE A 347 12.73 32.32 -13.82
N ASN A 348 14.01 32.52 -13.49
CA ASN A 348 14.44 32.90 -12.15
C ASN A 348 14.30 34.40 -11.97
N TYR A 349 13.73 34.82 -10.85
CA TYR A 349 13.63 36.23 -10.48
C TYR A 349 14.17 36.48 -9.08
N THR A 350 14.68 37.69 -8.86
CA THR A 350 15.01 38.21 -7.52
C THR A 350 14.22 39.50 -7.33
N THR A 351 13.32 39.53 -6.36
CA THR A 351 12.70 40.77 -5.92
C THR A 351 13.36 41.29 -4.66
N THR A 352 13.76 42.55 -4.71
CA THR A 352 14.36 43.27 -3.59
C THR A 352 13.34 44.26 -3.06
N THR A 353 12.92 44.09 -1.81
CA THR A 353 12.01 45.04 -1.15
C THR A 353 12.73 45.69 0.03
N PRO A 354 12.70 47.03 0.19
CA PRO A 354 13.26 47.68 1.36
C PRO A 354 12.46 47.25 2.61
N PHE A 355 13.16 46.75 3.63
CA PHE A 355 12.53 46.21 4.84
C PHE A 355 12.37 47.27 5.94
N PHE A 356 13.27 48.25 6.02
CA PHE A 356 13.19 49.44 6.86
C PHE A 356 14.00 50.59 6.24
N SER A 357 13.49 51.82 6.29
CA SER A 357 14.22 53.05 5.90
C SER A 357 14.25 54.03 7.07
N ASN A 358 15.06 53.76 8.10
CA ASN A 358 15.41 54.76 9.11
C ASN A 358 16.94 54.78 9.25
N GLY A 359 17.58 55.81 8.68
CA GLY A 359 19.04 56.03 8.68
C GLY A 359 19.77 55.53 7.43
N ASN A 360 21.11 55.68 7.41
CA ASN A 360 22.03 55.36 6.28
C ASN A 360 22.19 53.85 5.97
N SER A 361 21.33 52.99 6.49
CA SER A 361 21.40 51.53 6.33
C SER A 361 20.11 51.03 5.70
N ASN A 362 20.15 50.76 4.39
CA ASN A 362 19.06 50.08 3.69
C ASN A 362 19.17 48.57 3.93
N THR A 363 18.35 48.04 4.84
CA THR A 363 18.20 46.59 4.97
C THR A 363 17.25 46.11 3.88
N GLU A 364 17.79 45.38 2.90
CA GLU A 364 17.05 44.83 1.78
C GLU A 364 16.56 43.41 2.08
N LYS A 365 15.28 43.15 1.80
CA LYS A 365 14.74 41.80 1.79
C LYS A 365 14.75 41.27 0.36
N ASN A 366 15.68 40.35 0.10
CA ASN A 366 15.77 39.64 -1.16
C ASN A 366 14.88 38.40 -1.14
N LYS A 367 14.03 38.26 -2.17
CA LYS A 367 13.24 37.07 -2.42
C LYS A 367 13.56 36.56 -3.82
N THR A 368 14.26 35.44 -3.87
CA THR A 368 14.49 34.68 -5.10
C THR A 368 13.34 33.69 -5.33
N GLY A 369 12.96 33.47 -6.59
CA GLY A 369 11.96 32.47 -6.92
C GLY A 369 11.94 32.12 -8.41
N VAL A 370 11.18 31.10 -8.73
CA VAL A 370 10.85 30.70 -10.10
C VAL A 370 9.45 31.20 -10.42
N ALA A 371 9.23 31.75 -11.61
CA ALA A 371 7.92 32.13 -12.09
C ALA A 371 7.67 31.67 -13.55
N TYR A 372 6.40 31.73 -13.96
CA TYR A 372 5.90 31.22 -15.24
C TYR A 372 5.00 32.25 -15.92
N ASN A 373 4.97 32.22 -17.25
CA ASN A 373 4.16 33.13 -18.04
C ASN A 373 2.68 32.79 -17.88
N LEU A 374 1.89 33.75 -17.39
CA LEU A 374 0.45 33.57 -17.26
C LEU A 374 -0.20 33.19 -18.59
N ASN A 375 0.25 33.79 -19.70
CA ASN A 375 -0.36 33.57 -21.01
C ASN A 375 -0.07 32.18 -21.58
N ASP A 376 0.98 31.51 -21.09
CA ASP A 376 1.36 30.16 -21.55
C ASP A 376 0.77 29.06 -20.66
N LEU A 377 0.28 29.41 -19.47
CA LEU A 377 -0.38 28.48 -18.56
C LEU A 377 -1.72 28.01 -19.12
N LYS A 378 -1.79 26.72 -19.43
CA LYS A 378 -2.99 26.03 -19.94
C LYS A 378 -3.50 25.06 -18.88
N ASN A 379 -4.81 25.12 -18.63
CA ASN A 379 -5.54 24.24 -17.71
C ASN A 379 -6.59 23.42 -18.46
N GLY A 380 -6.86 22.19 -18.04
CA GLY A 380 -7.76 21.29 -18.77
C GLY A 380 -7.61 19.82 -18.40
N PHE A 381 -8.14 18.94 -19.25
CA PHE A 381 -8.13 17.50 -19.01
C PHE A 381 -6.91 16.82 -19.64
N LEU A 382 -6.23 16.00 -18.85
CA LEU A 382 -5.11 15.16 -19.23
C LEU A 382 -5.50 13.69 -19.00
N GLY A 383 -5.50 12.91 -20.07
CA GLY A 383 -5.49 11.46 -20.01
C GLY A 383 -4.06 10.95 -20.20
N GLN A 384 -3.62 10.01 -19.38
CA GLN A 384 -2.26 9.49 -19.43
C GLN A 384 -2.30 7.97 -19.26
N LEU A 385 -1.61 7.25 -20.14
CA LEU A 385 -1.32 5.82 -20.00
C LEU A 385 0.14 5.66 -19.55
N VAL A 386 0.37 4.85 -18.54
CA VAL A 386 1.71 4.61 -17.98
C VAL A 386 2.00 3.11 -17.98
N GLY A 387 3.19 2.75 -18.44
CA GLY A 387 3.75 1.41 -18.30
C GLY A 387 5.11 1.48 -17.62
N GLU A 388 5.36 0.62 -16.65
CA GLU A 388 6.64 0.50 -15.96
C GLU A 388 7.02 -0.97 -15.87
N TYR A 389 8.29 -1.27 -16.12
CA TYR A 389 8.87 -2.60 -15.99
C TYR A 389 10.22 -2.50 -15.30
N TYR A 390 10.44 -3.36 -14.31
CA TYR A 390 11.70 -3.48 -13.60
C TYR A 390 12.10 -4.96 -13.54
N LEU A 391 13.32 -5.22 -13.97
CA LEU A 391 14.03 -6.48 -13.84
C LEU A 391 15.15 -6.26 -12.82
N VAL A 392 14.98 -6.76 -11.61
CA VAL A 392 15.87 -6.46 -10.48
C VAL A 392 16.54 -7.73 -9.99
N PRO A 393 17.85 -7.92 -10.26
CA PRO A 393 18.63 -8.97 -9.65
C PRO A 393 18.65 -8.82 -8.12
N MET A 394 18.49 -9.93 -7.40
CA MET A 394 18.50 -9.91 -5.93
C MET A 394 19.92 -9.93 -5.33
N LYS A 395 20.96 -10.01 -6.17
CA LYS A 395 22.37 -9.94 -5.76
C LYS A 395 22.86 -8.49 -5.74
N ASN A 396 23.83 -8.21 -4.86
CA ASN A 396 24.42 -6.87 -4.76
C ASN A 396 25.10 -6.46 -6.05
N LEU A 397 24.85 -5.22 -6.48
CA LEU A 397 25.54 -4.55 -7.60
C LEU A 397 25.45 -5.30 -8.94
N VAL A 398 24.52 -6.26 -9.09
CA VAL A 398 24.24 -6.88 -10.38
C VAL A 398 23.27 -5.97 -11.13
N PRO A 399 23.61 -5.52 -12.35
CA PRO A 399 22.76 -4.60 -13.11
C PRO A 399 21.45 -5.30 -13.47
N GLY A 400 20.35 -4.68 -13.02
CA GLY A 400 19.03 -4.91 -13.54
C GLY A 400 18.70 -3.95 -14.68
N LEU A 401 17.47 -4.06 -15.17
CA LEU A 401 16.93 -3.21 -16.21
C LEU A 401 15.65 -2.55 -15.72
N TYR A 402 15.44 -1.30 -16.11
CA TYR A 402 14.16 -0.64 -15.92
C TYR A 402 13.74 0.10 -17.19
N ILE A 403 12.44 0.11 -17.45
CA ILE A 403 11.83 0.80 -18.57
C ILE A 403 10.52 1.42 -18.08
N THR A 404 10.28 2.67 -18.45
CA THR A 404 9.02 3.35 -18.27
C THR A 404 8.57 3.99 -19.58
N ALA A 405 7.27 4.02 -19.81
CA ALA A 405 6.65 4.60 -20.97
C ALA A 405 5.39 5.37 -20.54
N ASN A 406 5.21 6.55 -21.12
CA ASN A 406 4.12 7.45 -20.84
C ASN A 406 3.52 7.92 -22.17
N LEU A 407 2.24 7.62 -22.40
CA LEU A 407 1.45 8.26 -23.44
C LEU A 407 0.47 9.27 -22.82
N ASN A 408 0.73 10.56 -23.02
CA ASN A 408 -0.15 11.64 -22.60
C ASN A 408 -1.08 12.08 -23.74
N TYR A 409 -2.32 12.43 -23.39
CA TYR A 409 -3.30 13.05 -24.27
C TYR A 409 -3.94 14.26 -23.61
N SER A 410 -3.69 15.46 -24.14
CA SER A 410 -4.28 16.70 -23.66
C SER A 410 -4.22 17.80 -24.73
N ASN A 411 -5.10 18.80 -24.62
CA ASN A 411 -5.00 20.02 -25.41
C ASN A 411 -3.80 20.91 -25.00
N PHE A 412 -3.12 20.62 -23.89
CA PHE A 412 -1.93 21.37 -23.45
C PHE A 412 -0.78 21.27 -24.43
N TYR A 413 -0.64 20.10 -25.05
CA TYR A 413 0.44 19.79 -25.98
C TYR A 413 0.28 20.45 -27.34
N LYS A 414 -0.83 21.17 -27.57
CA LYS A 414 -1.01 21.98 -28.79
C LYS A 414 0.01 23.11 -28.81
N LEU A 415 0.86 23.13 -29.83
CA LEU A 415 1.84 24.17 -30.06
C LEU A 415 1.34 25.12 -31.14
N THR A 416 0.45 26.04 -30.77
CA THR A 416 -0.25 26.95 -31.72
C THR A 416 0.69 27.87 -32.51
N ASN A 417 1.88 28.13 -31.98
CA ASN A 417 2.90 28.98 -32.60
C ASN A 417 3.91 28.18 -33.45
N ILE A 418 3.77 26.85 -33.51
CA ILE A 418 4.67 25.96 -34.26
C ILE A 418 3.91 25.37 -35.44
N LYS A 419 4.46 25.56 -36.64
CA LYS A 419 3.84 25.12 -37.89
C LYS A 419 3.74 23.59 -37.94
N GLY A 420 2.54 23.07 -38.19
CA GLY A 420 2.27 21.63 -38.31
C GLY A 420 2.05 20.90 -36.98
N ARG A 421 2.05 21.62 -35.85
CA ARG A 421 1.85 21.07 -34.49
C ARG A 421 0.70 21.79 -33.75
N GLU A 422 -0.11 22.57 -34.45
CA GLU A 422 -1.15 23.41 -33.84
C GLU A 422 -2.29 22.57 -33.22
N ASN A 423 -2.47 21.36 -33.72
CA ASN A 423 -3.53 20.45 -33.32
C ASN A 423 -3.03 19.22 -32.55
N ASP A 424 -1.73 19.16 -32.25
CA ASP A 424 -1.13 18.02 -31.58
C ASP A 424 -1.62 17.94 -30.14
N LYS A 425 -2.03 16.73 -29.74
CA LYS A 425 -2.57 16.47 -28.41
C LYS A 425 -1.85 15.34 -27.70
N ILE A 426 -0.94 14.67 -28.39
CA ILE A 426 -0.29 13.47 -27.92
C ILE A 426 1.16 13.82 -27.60
N GLN A 427 1.66 13.28 -26.50
CA GLN A 427 3.07 13.30 -26.16
C GLN A 427 3.44 11.89 -25.72
N PHE A 428 4.51 11.32 -26.27
CA PHE A 428 4.98 9.99 -25.92
C PHE A 428 6.38 10.03 -25.32
N GLY A 429 6.47 9.93 -23.99
CA GLY A 429 7.73 9.89 -23.28
C GLY A 429 8.16 8.46 -22.95
N THR A 430 9.45 8.19 -22.97
CA THR A 430 10.01 6.92 -22.49
C THR A 430 11.32 7.14 -21.76
N GLU A 431 11.59 6.32 -20.76
CA GLU A 431 12.83 6.34 -20.01
C GLU A 431 13.26 4.90 -19.81
N GLY A 432 14.54 4.61 -20.03
CA GLY A 432 15.09 3.27 -19.87
C GLY A 432 16.51 3.31 -19.38
N GLY A 433 16.91 2.27 -18.67
CA GLY A 433 18.22 2.24 -18.06
C GLY A 433 18.54 1.01 -17.22
N LEU A 434 19.62 1.14 -16.47
CA LEU A 434 20.12 0.12 -15.56
C LEU A 434 19.72 0.45 -14.13
N VAL A 435 19.36 -0.57 -13.36
CA VAL A 435 19.11 -0.45 -11.92
C VAL A 435 20.10 -1.28 -11.13
N PHE A 436 20.78 -0.65 -10.17
CA PHE A 436 21.73 -1.30 -9.27
C PHE A 436 21.16 -1.28 -7.86
N ASN A 437 20.95 -2.46 -7.28
CA ASN A 437 20.57 -2.58 -5.89
C ASN A 437 21.80 -2.83 -5.01
N ILE A 438 21.97 -1.95 -4.03
CA ILE A 438 22.89 -2.16 -2.90
C ILE A 438 22.05 -2.79 -1.80
N ASN A 439 22.34 -4.03 -1.44
CA ASN A 439 21.62 -4.72 -0.37
C ASN A 439 22.51 -4.91 0.85
N ASP A 440 21.90 -4.78 2.02
CA ASP A 440 22.42 -5.23 3.30
C ASP A 440 22.51 -6.76 3.29
N THR A 441 23.74 -7.27 3.32
CA THR A 441 24.03 -8.71 3.38
C THR A 441 23.67 -9.33 4.72
N THR A 442 23.51 -8.53 5.78
CA THR A 442 23.18 -9.02 7.12
C THR A 442 21.68 -9.12 7.37
N LYS A 443 20.88 -8.28 6.70
CA LYS A 443 19.43 -8.20 6.91
C LYS A 443 18.60 -8.66 5.71
N ASP A 444 19.22 -9.13 4.62
CA ASP A 444 18.55 -9.52 3.37
C ASP A 444 17.67 -8.39 2.78
N ARG A 445 18.14 -7.15 2.84
CA ARG A 445 17.36 -5.93 2.50
C ARG A 445 18.04 -5.08 1.46
N SER A 446 17.30 -4.53 0.51
CA SER A 446 17.82 -3.47 -0.35
C SER A 446 17.96 -2.18 0.49
N LEU A 447 19.11 -1.53 0.44
CA LEU A 447 19.41 -0.25 1.12
C LEU A 447 19.23 0.95 0.19
N LEU A 448 19.65 0.79 -1.06
CA LEU A 448 19.70 1.87 -2.04
C LEU A 448 19.54 1.29 -3.44
N SER A 449 18.76 1.96 -4.28
CA SER A 449 18.75 1.72 -5.72
C SER A 449 19.37 2.92 -6.44
N ILE A 450 20.31 2.64 -7.34
CA ILE A 450 20.89 3.60 -8.27
C ILE A 450 20.37 3.27 -9.66
N LEU A 451 19.69 4.23 -10.30
CA LEU A 451 19.17 4.07 -11.66
C LEU A 451 19.97 4.99 -12.59
N LEU A 452 20.68 4.40 -13.55
CA LEU A 452 21.33 5.13 -14.64
C LEU A 452 20.41 5.12 -15.84
N TYR A 453 20.10 6.28 -16.41
CA TYR A 453 19.02 6.35 -17.40
C TYR A 453 19.24 7.31 -18.55
N GLY A 454 18.61 6.97 -19.67
CA GLY A 454 18.29 7.87 -20.76
C GLY A 454 16.78 8.05 -20.85
N ARG A 455 16.33 9.28 -21.05
CA ARG A 455 14.93 9.66 -21.17
C ARG A 455 14.72 10.44 -22.45
N PHE A 456 13.71 10.02 -23.20
CA PHE A 456 13.10 10.80 -24.26
C PHE A 456 11.82 11.45 -23.74
N GLU A 457 11.77 12.78 -23.74
CA GLU A 457 10.62 13.55 -23.23
C GLU A 457 9.39 13.41 -24.14
N ASP A 458 9.59 13.50 -25.46
CA ASP A 458 8.54 13.32 -26.44
C ASP A 458 9.08 12.75 -27.77
N LEU A 459 8.86 11.46 -27.98
CA LEU A 459 9.15 10.74 -29.23
C LEU A 459 8.25 11.18 -30.40
N THR A 460 7.16 11.90 -30.13
CA THR A 460 6.33 12.48 -31.18
C THR A 460 6.81 13.88 -31.60
N ASP A 461 7.75 14.48 -30.87
CA ASP A 461 8.26 15.81 -31.17
C ASP A 461 9.25 15.76 -32.34
N SER A 462 9.31 16.88 -33.05
CA SER A 462 10.25 17.09 -34.15
C SER A 462 10.79 18.52 -34.08
N LYS A 463 11.82 18.82 -34.89
CA LYS A 463 12.37 20.17 -34.96
C LYS A 463 11.28 21.18 -35.26
N ARG A 464 11.06 22.11 -34.34
CA ARG A 464 9.99 23.10 -34.41
C ARG A 464 10.33 24.22 -35.39
N LEU A 465 9.34 24.56 -36.21
CA LEU A 465 9.37 25.73 -37.10
C LEU A 465 8.42 26.79 -36.53
N ASN A 466 8.98 27.92 -36.09
CA ASN A 466 8.19 29.01 -35.52
C ASN A 466 7.34 29.66 -36.63
N LYS A 467 6.03 29.76 -36.40
CA LYS A 467 5.05 30.27 -37.38
C LYS A 467 5.23 31.76 -37.68
N ASN A 468 5.71 32.53 -36.70
CA ASN A 468 5.87 33.98 -36.82
C ASN A 468 7.18 34.35 -37.52
N THR A 469 8.26 33.60 -37.26
CA THR A 469 9.59 33.91 -37.81
C THR A 469 9.96 33.03 -39.01
N ASN A 470 9.30 31.89 -39.22
CA ASN A 470 9.67 30.84 -40.18
C ASN A 470 11.12 30.35 -40.02
N ILE A 471 11.68 30.46 -38.81
CA ILE A 471 13.00 29.95 -38.47
C ILE A 471 12.84 28.61 -37.75
N TYR A 472 13.62 27.62 -38.18
CA TYR A 472 13.74 26.36 -37.46
C TYR A 472 14.54 26.56 -36.18
N GLU A 473 14.10 25.91 -35.11
CA GLU A 473 14.92 25.80 -33.92
C GLU A 473 16.26 25.11 -34.22
N GLU A 474 17.28 25.45 -33.44
CA GLU A 474 18.59 24.85 -33.58
C GLU A 474 18.54 23.35 -33.24
N LYS A 475 19.52 22.60 -33.76
CA LYS A 475 19.58 21.15 -33.49
C LYS A 475 19.78 20.88 -32.01
N ASP A 476 20.58 21.70 -31.36
CA ASP A 476 21.00 21.48 -29.98
C ASP A 476 19.82 21.77 -29.04
N ASP A 477 19.04 22.83 -29.29
CA ASP A 477 17.78 23.10 -28.57
C ASP A 477 16.77 21.94 -28.66
N PHE A 478 16.67 21.29 -29.83
CA PHE A 478 15.80 20.12 -29.99
C PHE A 478 16.29 18.93 -29.17
N ILE A 479 17.60 18.68 -29.14
CA ILE A 479 18.21 17.58 -28.37
C ILE A 479 18.07 17.85 -26.88
N ASP A 480 18.42 19.05 -26.42
CA ASP A 480 18.38 19.44 -25.00
C ASP A 480 16.96 19.38 -24.42
N ARG A 481 15.95 19.69 -25.23
CA ARG A 481 14.54 19.55 -24.84
C ARG A 481 14.08 18.10 -24.76
N ASN A 482 14.49 17.25 -25.71
CA ASN A 482 13.88 15.94 -25.89
C ASN A 482 14.67 14.77 -25.33
N LEU A 483 15.98 14.92 -25.12
CA LEU A 483 16.85 13.85 -24.64
C LEU A 483 17.53 14.30 -23.35
N SER A 484 17.35 13.52 -22.28
CA SER A 484 18.09 13.72 -21.04
C SER A 484 18.74 12.42 -20.58
N PHE A 485 19.93 12.55 -20.02
CA PHE A 485 20.61 11.46 -19.32
C PHE A 485 20.74 11.85 -17.86
N GLY A 486 20.62 10.88 -16.97
CA GLY A 486 20.71 11.17 -15.56
C GLY A 486 20.93 9.96 -14.69
N ILE A 487 21.02 10.26 -13.40
CA ILE A 487 21.16 9.29 -12.33
C ILE A 487 20.06 9.59 -11.32
N LYS A 488 19.21 8.59 -11.03
CA LYS A 488 18.26 8.64 -9.91
C LYS A 488 18.84 7.81 -8.77
N ILE A 489 18.91 8.40 -7.59
CA ILE A 489 19.29 7.73 -6.35
C ILE A 489 18.06 7.81 -5.45
N GLY A 490 17.54 6.67 -5.02
CA GLY A 490 16.27 6.65 -4.30
C GLY A 490 16.06 5.45 -3.41
N ILE A 491 14.92 5.48 -2.70
CA ILE A 491 14.46 4.38 -1.84
C ILE A 491 14.49 3.10 -2.67
N PRO A 492 15.11 2.04 -2.16
CA PRO A 492 15.33 0.83 -2.91
C PRO A 492 14.02 0.28 -3.48
N ILE A 493 14.09 -0.33 -4.66
CA ILE A 493 13.04 -1.26 -5.09
C ILE A 493 13.18 -2.49 -4.19
N SER A 494 12.56 -2.39 -3.02
CA SER A 494 12.61 -3.37 -1.95
C SER A 494 11.60 -4.46 -2.27
N LEU A 495 12.14 -5.61 -2.67
CA LEU A 495 11.38 -6.79 -3.02
C LEU A 495 11.67 -7.84 -1.94
N PRO A 496 10.66 -8.48 -1.35
CA PRO A 496 10.86 -9.38 -0.23
C PRO A 496 11.78 -10.54 -0.65
N LYS A 497 13.02 -10.55 -0.15
CA LYS A 497 14.00 -11.62 -0.41
C LYS A 497 13.67 -12.89 0.38
N LYS A 498 13.09 -12.70 1.56
CA LYS A 498 12.47 -13.69 2.45
C LYS A 498 11.27 -13.01 3.11
N SER A 499 10.23 -13.76 3.44
CA SER A 499 9.18 -13.27 4.34
C SER A 499 9.82 -13.02 5.71
N GLN A 500 9.94 -11.75 6.10
CA GLN A 500 10.43 -11.38 7.42
C GLN A 500 9.25 -11.37 8.39
N LEU A 501 9.39 -12.10 9.50
CA LEU A 501 8.51 -12.05 10.67
C LEU A 501 9.05 -11.04 11.68
#